data_AF-A0A392QFR2-F1
#
_entry.id   AF-A0A392QFR2-F1
#
_cell.length_a   1.000
_cell.length_b   1.000
_cell.length_c   1.000
_cell.angle_alpha   90.00
_cell.angle_beta   90.00
_cell.angle_gamma   90.00
#
_symmetry.space_group_name_H-M   'P 1'
#
loop_
_entity.id
_entity.type
_entity.pdbx_description
1 polymer ?
#
loop_
_entity_poly.entity_id
_entity_poly.type
_entity_poly.pdbx_seq_one_letter_code
_entity_poly.pdbx_strand_id
1 'polypeptide(L)'
;RQPPPKRQREEPVIDVDALERSYPLPRCFGSRDFMEKHPPRVADVERAVILDMGPAARQQELARDAAAMIRLMETALVLNDEQGSSTREVEKLKAWNEKLEAKALKLDNELIDLRGKQENFVAQVKELRETRDALDKAKNDLGDSEAGRAEERKSFEEELDKLQSALVPTDNANDRTW
;
A
#
# COMPACT_ATOMS: atom_id res chain seq x y z
N ARG A 1 -21.23 -34.12 -57.41
CA ARG A 1 -20.79 -33.71 -56.04
C ARG A 1 -19.42 -33.07 -56.18
N GLN A 2 -19.26 -31.80 -55.81
CA GLN A 2 -17.95 -31.13 -55.83
C GLN A 2 -17.10 -31.57 -54.62
N PRO A 3 -15.76 -31.67 -54.75
CA PRO A 3 -14.89 -31.94 -53.61
C PRO A 3 -14.89 -30.77 -52.62
N PRO A 4 -14.67 -31.02 -51.32
CA PRO A 4 -14.59 -29.95 -50.33
C PRO A 4 -13.40 -29.02 -50.64
N PRO A 5 -13.54 -27.69 -50.45
CA PRO A 5 -12.44 -26.76 -50.64
C PRO A 5 -11.31 -27.05 -49.64
N LYS A 6 -10.07 -27.05 -50.13
CA LYS A 6 -8.86 -27.25 -49.31
C LYS A 6 -8.79 -26.12 -48.28
N ARG A 7 -8.82 -26.49 -46.98
CA ARG A 7 -8.57 -25.54 -45.89
C ARG A 7 -7.15 -24.98 -46.05
N GLN A 8 -7.02 -23.65 -45.98
CA GLN A 8 -5.71 -23.03 -45.83
C GLN A 8 -5.14 -23.50 -44.48
N ARG A 9 -3.92 -24.02 -44.52
CA ARG A 9 -3.18 -24.36 -43.31
C ARG A 9 -2.78 -23.03 -42.69
N GLU A 10 -3.37 -22.67 -41.55
CA GLU A 10 -2.83 -21.61 -40.71
C GLU A 10 -1.43 -22.09 -40.28
N GLU A 11 -0.39 -21.50 -40.84
CA GLU A 11 0.95 -21.65 -40.31
C GLU A 11 0.96 -20.92 -38.96
N PRO A 12 1.21 -21.62 -37.84
CA PRO A 12 1.39 -20.95 -36.58
C PRO A 12 2.57 -20.00 -36.75
N VAL A 13 2.31 -18.69 -36.71
CA VAL A 13 3.36 -17.68 -36.69
C VAL A 13 4.01 -17.80 -35.33
N ILE A 14 5.11 -18.55 -35.27
CA ILE A 14 5.93 -18.67 -34.07
C ILE A 14 6.62 -17.34 -33.91
N ASP A 15 6.22 -16.59 -32.88
CA ASP A 15 6.91 -15.39 -32.45
C ASP A 15 8.30 -15.77 -31.91
N VAL A 16 9.30 -15.61 -32.76
CA VAL A 16 10.70 -15.97 -32.48
C VAL A 16 11.31 -15.04 -31.43
N ASP A 17 10.77 -13.83 -31.27
CA ASP A 17 11.31 -12.78 -30.38
C ASP A 17 10.89 -13.00 -28.92
N ALA A 18 9.77 -13.68 -28.66
CA ALA A 18 9.39 -14.10 -27.30
C ALA A 18 10.32 -15.18 -26.71
N LEU A 19 11.25 -15.71 -27.51
CA LEU A 19 12.16 -16.81 -27.18
C LEU A 19 13.55 -16.35 -26.69
N GLU A 20 13.73 -15.08 -26.30
CA GLU A 20 15.03 -14.51 -25.90
C GLU A 20 15.63 -15.12 -24.61
N ARG A 21 14.87 -15.94 -23.87
CA ARG A 21 15.40 -16.82 -22.81
C ARG A 21 15.10 -18.29 -23.09
N SER A 22 15.23 -18.70 -24.35
CA SER A 22 15.19 -20.11 -24.75
C SER A 22 16.19 -20.92 -23.94
N TYR A 23 15.76 -22.12 -23.53
CA TYR A 23 16.65 -23.18 -23.09
C TYR A 23 17.89 -23.24 -24.01
N PRO A 24 19.12 -23.25 -23.48
CA PRO A 24 20.31 -23.03 -24.31
C PRO A 24 20.49 -24.19 -25.28
N LEU A 25 20.15 -23.97 -26.54
CA LEU A 25 20.65 -24.82 -27.61
C LEU A 25 22.18 -24.70 -27.64
N PRO A 26 22.90 -25.79 -27.93
CA PRO A 26 24.35 -25.73 -28.09
C PRO A 26 24.75 -24.59 -29.03
N ARG A 27 25.78 -23.83 -28.66
CA ARG A 27 26.20 -22.60 -29.38
C ARG A 27 26.46 -22.83 -30.88
N CYS A 28 26.77 -24.05 -31.29
CA CYS A 28 26.98 -24.44 -32.68
C CYS A 28 25.75 -24.18 -33.57
N PHE A 29 24.54 -24.17 -33.03
CA PHE A 29 23.32 -23.90 -33.79
C PHE A 29 23.12 -22.42 -34.15
N GLY A 30 23.82 -21.49 -33.47
CA GLY A 30 23.68 -20.05 -33.71
C GLY A 30 24.67 -19.47 -34.75
N SER A 31 25.72 -20.21 -35.10
CA SER A 31 26.77 -19.74 -36.00
C SER A 31 26.77 -20.54 -37.31
N ARG A 32 26.37 -19.87 -38.41
CA ARG A 32 26.23 -20.47 -39.75
C ARG A 32 27.49 -21.19 -40.24
N ASP A 33 28.65 -20.63 -39.95
CA ASP A 33 29.94 -21.15 -40.44
C ASP A 33 30.58 -22.16 -39.47
N PHE A 34 29.90 -22.55 -38.38
CA PHE A 34 30.49 -23.38 -37.33
C PHE A 34 30.97 -24.73 -37.85
N MET A 35 30.10 -25.41 -38.61
CA MET A 35 30.42 -26.72 -39.18
C MET A 35 31.44 -26.62 -40.31
N GLU A 36 31.60 -25.45 -40.95
CA GLU A 36 32.64 -25.21 -41.95
C GLU A 36 34.01 -25.04 -41.29
N LYS A 37 34.07 -24.32 -40.16
CA LYS A 37 35.30 -24.13 -39.37
C LYS A 37 35.67 -25.37 -38.54
N HIS A 38 34.66 -26.14 -38.16
CA HIS A 38 34.79 -27.35 -37.34
C HIS A 38 34.06 -28.51 -38.03
N PRO A 39 34.59 -29.01 -39.16
CA PRO A 39 33.98 -30.11 -39.87
C PRO A 39 33.84 -31.32 -38.93
N PRO A 40 32.65 -31.95 -38.87
CA PRO A 40 32.45 -33.12 -38.04
C PRO A 40 33.47 -34.20 -38.41
N ARG A 41 34.28 -34.61 -37.45
CA ARG A 41 35.19 -35.75 -37.60
C ARG A 41 34.70 -36.87 -36.71
N VAL A 42 34.50 -38.03 -37.30
CA VAL A 42 34.25 -39.28 -36.57
C VAL A 42 35.60 -39.94 -36.39
N ALA A 43 35.94 -40.36 -35.17
CA ALA A 43 37.21 -41.03 -34.94
C ALA A 43 37.24 -42.37 -35.72
N ASP A 44 38.42 -42.78 -36.20
CA ASP A 44 38.54 -44.01 -37.01
C ASP A 44 38.01 -45.25 -36.27
N VAL A 45 38.18 -45.28 -34.94
CA VAL A 45 37.64 -46.33 -34.05
C VAL A 45 36.11 -46.34 -34.03
N GLU A 46 35.47 -45.18 -33.94
CA GLU A 46 33.99 -45.06 -33.95
C GLU A 46 33.45 -45.42 -35.33
N ARG A 47 34.13 -44.98 -36.40
CA ARG A 47 33.76 -45.31 -37.76
C ARG A 47 33.83 -46.82 -38.02
N ALA A 48 34.85 -47.50 -37.50
CA ALA A 48 34.97 -48.95 -37.58
C ALA A 48 33.81 -49.65 -36.84
N VAL A 49 33.49 -49.23 -35.61
CA VAL A 49 32.35 -49.77 -34.85
C VAL A 49 31.03 -49.57 -35.59
N ILE A 50 30.79 -48.37 -36.14
CA ILE A 50 29.56 -48.06 -36.89
C ILE A 50 29.46 -48.94 -38.15
N LEU A 51 30.55 -49.14 -38.87
CA LEU A 51 30.54 -49.95 -40.09
C LEU A 51 30.44 -51.45 -39.81
N ASP A 52 30.96 -51.93 -38.67
CA ASP A 52 30.82 -53.30 -38.19
C ASP A 52 29.38 -53.62 -37.77
N MET A 53 28.66 -52.63 -37.22
CA MET A 53 27.21 -52.71 -37.04
C MET A 53 26.52 -52.83 -38.41
N GLY A 54 25.96 -54.01 -38.68
CA GLY A 54 25.24 -54.29 -39.92
C GLY A 54 24.18 -53.23 -40.26
N PRO A 55 23.82 -53.04 -41.54
CA PRO A 55 22.97 -51.92 -41.99
C PRO A 55 21.64 -51.79 -41.22
N ALA A 56 21.00 -52.92 -40.91
CA ALA A 56 19.74 -52.92 -40.15
C ALA A 56 19.92 -52.44 -38.69
N ALA A 57 20.99 -52.86 -38.02
CA ALA A 57 21.28 -52.43 -36.65
C ALA A 57 21.58 -50.92 -36.60
N ARG A 58 22.38 -50.41 -37.55
CA ARG A 58 22.61 -48.97 -37.71
C ARG A 58 21.32 -48.18 -37.90
N GLN A 59 20.44 -48.66 -38.77
CA GLN A 59 19.17 -47.98 -39.02
C GLN A 59 18.28 -47.97 -37.76
N GLN A 60 18.34 -49.03 -36.95
CA GLN A 60 17.62 -49.09 -35.69
C GLN A 60 18.19 -48.12 -34.65
N GLU A 61 19.51 -48.00 -34.51
CA GLU A 61 20.12 -47.00 -33.61
C GLU A 61 19.80 -45.58 -34.06
N LEU A 62 19.94 -45.27 -35.36
CA LEU A 62 19.57 -43.95 -35.89
C LEU A 62 18.11 -43.60 -35.63
N ALA A 63 17.19 -44.57 -35.74
CA ALA A 63 15.79 -44.36 -35.41
C ALA A 63 15.58 -44.09 -33.91
N ARG A 64 16.33 -44.75 -33.03
CA ARG A 64 16.29 -44.49 -31.57
C ARG A 64 16.83 -43.11 -31.23
N ASP A 65 17.95 -42.72 -31.82
CA ASP A 65 18.56 -41.41 -31.62
C ASP A 65 17.68 -40.28 -32.13
N ALA A 66 17.09 -40.44 -33.32
CA ALA A 66 16.11 -39.50 -33.85
C ALA A 66 14.90 -39.35 -32.90
N ALA A 67 14.37 -40.47 -32.38
CA ALA A 67 13.30 -40.43 -31.39
C ALA A 67 13.72 -39.77 -30.07
N ALA A 68 14.97 -39.94 -29.63
CA ALA A 68 15.50 -39.27 -28.45
C ALA A 68 15.62 -37.75 -28.66
N MET A 69 16.12 -37.30 -29.81
CA MET A 69 16.20 -35.87 -30.14
C MET A 69 14.82 -35.22 -30.23
N ILE A 70 13.83 -35.91 -30.83
CA ILE A 70 12.45 -35.41 -30.88
C ILE A 70 11.91 -35.20 -29.47
N ARG A 71 12.04 -36.18 -28.57
CA ARG A 71 11.60 -36.05 -27.17
C ARG A 71 12.28 -34.90 -26.42
N LEU A 72 13.59 -34.70 -26.65
CA LEU A 72 14.32 -33.58 -26.04
C LEU A 72 13.81 -32.24 -26.56
N MET A 73 13.55 -32.12 -27.86
CA MET A 73 12.95 -30.91 -28.45
C MET A 73 11.54 -30.65 -27.91
N GLU A 74 10.68 -31.68 -27.86
CA GLU A 74 9.32 -31.56 -27.30
C GLU A 74 9.38 -31.07 -25.84
N THR A 75 10.26 -31.66 -25.02
CA THR A 75 10.44 -31.25 -23.63
C THR A 75 10.90 -29.80 -23.54
N ALA A 76 11.87 -29.38 -24.37
CA ALA A 76 12.35 -28.00 -24.38
C ALA A 76 11.25 -27.00 -24.79
N LEU A 77 10.38 -27.37 -25.74
CA LEU A 77 9.25 -26.54 -26.16
C LEU A 77 8.24 -26.35 -25.02
N VAL A 78 7.82 -27.45 -24.36
CA VAL A 78 6.88 -27.39 -23.24
C VAL A 78 7.42 -26.54 -22.10
N LEU A 79 8.69 -26.70 -21.74
CA LEU A 79 9.32 -25.90 -20.68
C LEU A 79 9.42 -24.42 -21.02
N ASN A 80 9.68 -24.07 -22.29
CA ASN A 80 9.68 -22.68 -22.74
C ASN A 80 8.29 -22.03 -22.63
N ASP A 81 7.23 -22.77 -22.99
CA ASP A 81 5.84 -22.29 -22.87
C ASP A 81 5.45 -22.06 -21.39
N GLU A 82 5.79 -23.00 -20.50
CA GLU A 82 5.56 -22.88 -19.06
C GLU A 82 6.29 -21.68 -18.47
N GLN A 83 7.55 -21.45 -18.86
CA GLN A 83 8.34 -20.32 -18.39
C GLN A 83 7.76 -18.97 -18.86
N GLY A 84 7.28 -18.90 -20.10
CA GLY A 84 6.56 -17.74 -20.61
C GLY A 84 5.25 -17.48 -19.85
N SER A 85 4.47 -18.52 -19.58
CA SER A 85 3.23 -18.42 -18.78
C SER A 85 3.51 -17.92 -17.36
N SER A 86 4.48 -18.55 -16.68
CA SER A 86 4.90 -18.18 -15.33
C SER A 86 5.37 -16.73 -15.25
N THR A 87 6.15 -16.26 -16.23
CA THR A 87 6.62 -14.87 -16.29
C THR A 87 5.45 -13.89 -16.39
N ARG A 88 4.45 -14.17 -17.24
CA ARG A 88 3.25 -13.34 -17.38
C ARG A 88 2.40 -13.30 -16.10
N GLU A 89 2.29 -14.42 -15.39
CA GLU A 89 1.59 -14.48 -14.10
C GLU A 89 2.30 -13.66 -13.02
N VAL A 90 3.64 -13.76 -12.96
CA VAL A 90 4.46 -12.95 -12.05
C VAL A 90 4.29 -11.46 -12.33
N GLU A 91 4.24 -11.04 -13.59
CA GLU A 91 3.99 -9.63 -13.96
C GLU A 91 2.60 -9.15 -13.53
N LYS A 92 1.55 -9.96 -13.72
CA LYS A 92 0.20 -9.65 -13.24
C LYS A 92 0.16 -9.50 -11.72
N LEU A 93 0.82 -10.41 -11.00
CA LEU A 93 0.89 -10.35 -9.54
C LEU A 93 1.64 -9.11 -9.07
N LYS A 94 2.76 -8.75 -9.71
CA LYS A 94 3.49 -7.51 -9.41
C LYS A 94 2.62 -6.27 -9.60
N ALA A 95 1.94 -6.14 -10.75
CA ALA A 95 1.06 -5.00 -11.00
C ALA A 95 -0.10 -4.91 -10.00
N TRP A 96 -0.65 -6.05 -9.58
CA TRP A 96 -1.68 -6.08 -8.55
C TRP A 96 -1.13 -5.69 -7.17
N ASN A 97 0.08 -6.12 -6.85
CA ASN A 97 0.75 -5.78 -5.60
C ASN A 97 1.05 -4.28 -5.52
N GLU A 98 1.57 -3.67 -6.59
CA GLU A 98 1.77 -2.22 -6.69
C GLU A 98 0.46 -1.44 -6.45
N LYS A 99 -0.65 -1.94 -7.01
CA LYS A 99 -1.98 -1.34 -6.80
C LYS A 99 -2.44 -1.45 -5.34
N LEU A 100 -2.12 -2.55 -4.66
CA LEU A 100 -2.43 -2.70 -3.23
C LEU A 100 -1.54 -1.81 -2.37
N GLU A 101 -0.25 -1.73 -2.66
CA GLU A 101 0.68 -0.83 -1.96
C GLU A 101 0.22 0.63 -2.08
N ALA A 102 -0.20 1.09 -3.27
CA ALA A 102 -0.76 2.42 -3.45
C ALA A 102 -2.02 2.67 -2.61
N LYS A 103 -2.89 1.67 -2.46
CA LYS A 103 -4.07 1.77 -1.60
C LYS A 103 -3.70 1.80 -0.11
N ALA A 104 -2.73 0.99 0.30
CA ALA A 104 -2.24 0.97 1.68
C ALA A 104 -1.67 2.34 2.06
N LEU A 105 -0.82 2.93 1.20
CA LEU A 105 -0.28 4.28 1.41
C LEU A 105 -1.37 5.35 1.53
N LYS A 106 -2.42 5.25 0.71
CA LYS A 106 -3.57 6.18 0.80
C LYS A 106 -4.29 6.05 2.15
N LEU A 107 -4.56 4.83 2.60
CA LEU A 107 -5.21 4.58 3.89
C LEU A 107 -4.34 5.02 5.07
N ASP A 108 -3.02 4.82 5.00
CA ASP A 108 -2.08 5.28 6.03
C ASP A 108 -2.09 6.82 6.15
N ASN A 109 -2.11 7.53 5.02
CA ASN A 109 -2.24 8.99 5.03
C ASN A 109 -3.56 9.46 5.65
N GLU A 110 -4.67 8.79 5.33
CA GLU A 110 -5.98 9.08 5.93
C GLU A 110 -5.98 8.81 7.45
N LEU A 111 -5.32 7.74 7.90
CA LEU A 111 -5.17 7.45 9.33
C LEU A 111 -4.33 8.50 10.07
N ILE A 112 -3.28 9.03 9.44
CA ILE A 112 -2.47 10.12 10.00
C ILE A 112 -3.31 11.39 10.16
N ASP A 113 -4.09 11.77 9.15
CA ASP A 113 -4.99 12.93 9.20
C ASP A 113 -6.04 12.78 10.31
N LEU A 114 -6.69 11.62 10.39
CA LEU A 114 -7.68 11.34 11.44
C LEU A 114 -7.08 11.38 12.84
N ARG A 115 -5.86 10.84 13.02
CA ARG A 115 -5.13 10.91 14.28
C ARG A 115 -4.85 12.36 14.69
N GLY A 116 -4.35 13.18 13.76
CA GLY A 116 -4.11 14.61 14.01
C GLY A 116 -5.39 15.35 14.40
N LYS A 117 -6.51 15.08 13.72
CA LYS A 117 -7.82 15.62 14.10
C LYS A 117 -8.24 15.20 15.50
N GLN A 118 -8.06 13.92 15.84
CA GLN A 118 -8.38 13.42 17.18
C GLN A 118 -7.56 14.12 18.27
N GLU A 119 -6.25 14.30 18.05
CA GLU A 119 -5.37 15.02 18.97
C GLU A 119 -5.83 16.47 19.18
N ASN A 120 -6.21 17.16 18.11
CA ASN A 120 -6.77 18.52 18.17
C ASN A 120 -8.07 18.57 18.97
N PHE A 121 -8.99 17.62 18.77
CA PHE A 121 -10.23 17.57 19.56
C PHE A 121 -9.97 17.27 21.03
N VAL A 122 -9.03 16.38 21.34
CA VAL A 122 -8.64 16.09 22.72
C VAL A 122 -8.07 17.34 23.40
N ALA A 123 -7.22 18.10 22.70
CA ALA A 123 -6.69 19.37 23.19
C ALA A 123 -7.80 20.40 23.44
N GLN A 124 -8.71 20.60 22.48
CA GLN A 124 -9.84 21.51 22.63
C GLN A 124 -10.76 21.13 23.81
N VAL A 125 -11.07 19.85 23.98
CA VAL A 125 -11.88 19.39 25.11
C VAL A 125 -11.19 19.67 26.44
N LYS A 126 -9.86 19.56 26.49
CA LYS A 126 -9.08 19.90 27.69
C LYS A 126 -9.14 21.39 28.00
N GLU A 127 -8.90 22.25 27.00
CA GLU A 127 -9.00 23.71 27.15
C GLU A 127 -10.41 24.15 27.58
N LEU A 128 -11.46 23.54 27.02
CA LEU A 128 -12.84 23.81 27.42
C LEU A 128 -13.14 23.44 28.88
N ARG A 129 -12.53 22.37 29.39
CA ARG A 129 -12.66 22.01 30.82
C ARG A 129 -11.96 23.04 31.71
N GLU A 130 -10.72 23.39 31.37
CA GLU A 130 -9.94 24.37 32.16
C GLU A 130 -10.62 25.75 32.18
N THR A 131 -11.14 26.20 31.04
CA THR A 131 -11.88 27.47 30.94
C THR A 131 -13.20 27.43 31.69
N ARG A 132 -13.91 26.30 31.69
CA ARG A 132 -15.12 26.11 32.49
C ARG A 132 -14.82 26.17 33.99
N ASP A 133 -13.79 25.46 34.44
CA ASP A 133 -13.41 25.45 35.86
C ASP A 133 -13.01 26.86 36.33
N ALA A 134 -12.27 27.61 35.49
CA ALA A 134 -11.93 29.00 35.76
C ALA A 134 -13.18 29.92 35.81
N LEU A 135 -14.14 29.70 34.91
CA LEU A 135 -15.40 30.46 34.89
C LEU A 135 -16.25 30.18 36.14
N ASP A 136 -16.37 28.91 36.53
CA ASP A 136 -17.12 28.50 37.73
C ASP A 136 -16.50 29.12 38.99
N LYS A 137 -15.14 29.16 39.07
CA LYS A 137 -14.44 29.86 40.15
C LYS A 137 -14.73 31.36 40.15
N ALA A 138 -14.56 32.04 39.01
CA ALA A 138 -14.79 33.48 38.91
C ALA A 138 -16.24 33.87 39.25
N LYS A 139 -17.21 33.01 38.92
CA LYS A 139 -18.61 33.20 39.26
C LYS A 139 -18.86 33.12 40.77
N ASN A 140 -18.23 32.18 41.46
CA ASN A 140 -18.33 32.08 42.91
C ASN A 140 -17.68 33.30 43.59
N ASP A 141 -16.46 33.68 43.17
CA ASP A 141 -15.76 34.85 43.70
C ASP A 141 -16.57 36.15 43.50
N LEU A 142 -17.24 36.29 42.34
CA LEU A 142 -18.14 37.41 42.07
C LEU A 142 -19.32 37.41 43.06
N GLY A 143 -19.98 36.26 43.24
CA GLY A 143 -21.08 36.13 44.20
C GLY A 143 -20.69 36.49 45.63
N ASP A 144 -19.52 36.04 46.08
CA ASP A 144 -18.98 36.39 47.40
C ASP A 144 -18.71 37.90 47.52
N SER A 145 -18.16 38.52 46.47
CA SER A 145 -17.91 39.96 46.45
C SER A 145 -19.19 40.80 46.42
N GLU A 146 -20.24 40.32 45.76
CA GLU A 146 -21.55 40.97 45.72
C GLU A 146 -22.26 40.88 47.08
N ALA A 147 -22.18 39.73 47.75
CA ALA A 147 -22.67 39.55 49.11
C ALA A 147 -21.95 40.48 50.10
N GLY A 148 -20.61 40.52 50.06
CA GLY A 148 -19.82 41.44 50.87
C GLY A 148 -20.20 42.92 50.63
N ARG A 149 -20.35 43.33 49.37
CA ARG A 149 -20.83 44.69 49.02
C ARG A 149 -22.26 44.97 49.50
N ALA A 150 -23.12 43.96 49.59
CA ALA A 150 -24.48 44.13 50.12
C ALA A 150 -24.46 44.32 51.64
N GLU A 151 -23.59 43.60 52.34
CA GLU A 151 -23.37 43.75 53.79
C GLU A 151 -22.75 45.11 54.13
N GLU A 152 -21.70 45.53 53.42
CA GLU A 152 -21.09 46.86 53.59
C GLU A 152 -22.12 47.97 53.37
N ARG A 153 -22.95 47.85 52.32
CA ARG A 153 -24.01 48.84 52.05
C ARG A 153 -25.04 48.93 53.18
N LYS A 154 -25.48 47.78 53.72
CA LYS A 154 -26.37 47.76 54.89
C LYS A 154 -25.72 48.42 56.10
N SER A 155 -24.45 48.12 56.37
CA SER A 155 -23.71 48.74 57.47
C SER A 155 -23.65 50.27 57.33
N PHE A 156 -23.35 50.78 56.13
CA PHE A 156 -23.34 52.23 55.88
C PHE A 156 -24.72 52.87 56.02
N GLU A 157 -25.77 52.20 55.57
CA GLU A 157 -27.15 52.69 55.70
C GLU A 157 -27.58 52.78 57.17
N GLU A 158 -27.27 51.76 57.97
CA GLU A 158 -27.47 51.80 59.43
C GLU A 158 -26.67 52.92 60.12
N GLU A 159 -25.44 53.19 59.67
CA GLU A 159 -24.65 54.32 60.19
C GLU A 159 -25.25 55.68 59.81
N LEU A 160 -25.75 55.83 58.57
CA LEU A 160 -26.43 57.03 58.13
C LEU A 160 -27.71 57.30 58.95
N ASP A 161 -28.52 56.26 59.19
CA ASP A 161 -29.74 56.37 60.01
C ASP A 161 -29.43 56.81 61.46
N LYS A 162 -28.35 56.28 62.05
CA LYS A 162 -27.88 56.70 63.38
C LYS A 162 -27.46 58.15 63.40
N LEU A 163 -26.66 58.59 62.42
CA LEU A 163 -26.22 59.98 62.31
C LEU A 163 -27.40 60.92 62.07
N GLN A 164 -28.36 60.53 61.23
CA GLN A 164 -29.56 61.32 60.97
C GLN A 164 -30.42 61.45 62.22
N SER A 165 -30.59 60.36 62.99
CA SER A 165 -31.31 60.39 64.27
C SER A 165 -30.65 61.31 65.31
N ALA A 166 -29.31 61.40 65.32
CA ALA A 166 -28.57 62.32 66.18
C ALA A 166 -28.66 63.79 65.73
N LEU A 167 -28.98 64.03 64.46
CA LEU A 167 -29.11 65.36 63.85
C LEU A 167 -30.54 65.89 63.86
N VAL A 168 -31.55 65.06 64.17
CA VAL A 168 -32.93 65.55 64.39
C VAL A 168 -32.92 66.53 65.56
N PRO A 169 -33.31 67.81 65.35
CA PRO A 169 -33.33 68.79 66.43
C PRO A 169 -34.22 68.28 67.56
N THR A 170 -33.68 68.26 68.78
CA THR A 170 -34.51 68.22 69.98
C THR A 170 -35.31 69.51 70.01
N ASP A 171 -36.51 69.50 69.43
CA ASP A 171 -37.58 70.42 69.83
C ASP A 171 -37.96 70.08 71.27
N ASN A 172 -37.11 70.53 72.20
CA ASN A 172 -37.57 70.83 73.54
C ASN A 172 -38.32 72.16 73.44
N ALA A 173 -39.60 72.06 73.10
CA ALA A 173 -40.57 72.99 73.63
C ALA A 173 -40.55 72.85 75.16
N ASN A 174 -39.89 73.77 75.84
CA ASN A 174 -40.23 74.10 77.21
C ASN A 174 -39.99 75.59 77.49
N ASP A 175 -41.11 76.24 77.80
CA ASP A 175 -41.30 77.62 78.21
C ASP A 175 -40.26 78.13 79.23
N ARG A 176 -39.96 79.44 79.20
CA ARG A 176 -40.38 80.42 80.23
C ARG A 176 -39.55 81.72 80.21
N THR A 177 -40.29 82.85 80.21
CA THR A 177 -40.05 84.11 80.94
C THR A 177 -38.64 84.75 80.82
N TRP A 178 -38.41 85.91 80.23
CA TRP A 178 -39.00 87.24 80.50
C TRP A 178 -38.70 88.19 79.33
#